data_AF-A0A1A9EZ38-F1
#
_entry.id   AF-A0A1A9EZ38-F1
#
_cell.length_a   1.000
_cell.length_b   1.000
_cell.length_c   1.000
_cell.angle_alpha   90.00
_cell.angle_beta   90.00
_cell.angle_gamma   90.00
#
_symmetry.space_group_name_H-M   'P 1'
#
loop_
_entity.id
_entity.type
_entity.pdbx_description
1 polymer ?
#
loop_
_entity_poly.entity_id
_entity_poly.type
_entity_poly.pdbx_seq_one_letter_code
_entity_poly.pdbx_strand_id
1 'polypeptide(L)'
;MTKPATDLATRWPNLADDRFGAEVLFCTADFFASASRTLSHTEPQWKEGLFDDNGKWMDGWETARRRTPGNDWVIVALGHPGDIQRIEIDNAHRES
;
A
#
# COMPACT_ATOMS: atom_id res chain seq x y z
N MET A 1 -5.74 3.76 -13.87
CA MET A 1 -5.94 2.48 -14.56
C MET A 1 -5.82 1.37 -13.52
N THR A 2 -6.54 0.27 -13.65
CA THR A 2 -6.35 -0.93 -12.79
C THR A 2 -4.91 -1.41 -12.92
N LYS A 3 -4.30 -1.87 -11.83
CA LYS A 3 -2.98 -2.53 -11.88
C LYS A 3 -2.99 -3.57 -13.01
N PRO A 4 -2.02 -3.55 -13.94
CA PRO A 4 -1.89 -4.62 -14.91
C PRO A 4 -1.74 -5.91 -14.11
N ALA A 5 -2.43 -6.95 -14.55
CA ALA A 5 -2.24 -8.24 -13.93
C ALA A 5 -0.78 -8.63 -14.13
N THR A 6 0.04 -8.54 -13.07
CA THR A 6 1.33 -9.21 -13.00
C THR A 6 1.09 -10.70 -13.29
N ASP A 7 2.11 -11.44 -13.74
CA ASP A 7 1.96 -12.90 -13.95
C ASP A 7 1.36 -13.60 -12.70
N LEU A 8 1.59 -13.02 -11.54
CA LEU A 8 1.08 -13.38 -10.22
C LEU A 8 -0.45 -13.29 -10.11
N ALA A 9 -1.05 -12.21 -10.61
CA ALA A 9 -2.50 -11.98 -10.55
C ALA A 9 -3.27 -12.90 -11.52
N THR A 10 -2.60 -13.46 -12.53
CA THR A 10 -3.27 -14.38 -13.47
C THR A 10 -3.49 -15.79 -12.90
N ARG A 11 -2.82 -16.15 -11.80
CA ARG A 11 -2.92 -17.49 -11.20
C ARG A 11 -3.66 -17.53 -9.86
N TRP A 12 -3.64 -16.44 -9.09
CA TRP A 12 -4.29 -16.36 -7.77
C TRP A 12 -5.01 -15.02 -7.58
N PRO A 13 -6.17 -14.99 -6.89
CA PRO A 13 -6.82 -13.74 -6.53
C PRO A 13 -5.96 -12.94 -5.54
N ASN A 14 -5.94 -11.60 -5.69
CA ASN A 14 -5.31 -10.72 -4.71
C ASN A 14 -6.24 -10.52 -3.50
N LEU A 15 -5.97 -11.21 -2.40
CA LEU A 15 -6.77 -11.10 -1.17
C LEU A 15 -6.59 -9.77 -0.42
N ALA A 16 -5.56 -8.99 -0.77
CA ALA A 16 -5.29 -7.66 -0.23
C ALA A 16 -5.84 -6.52 -1.10
N ASP A 17 -6.62 -6.85 -2.15
CA ASP A 17 -7.27 -5.88 -3.03
C ASP A 17 -8.46 -5.21 -2.31
N ASP A 18 -8.49 -3.89 -2.29
CA ASP A 18 -9.56 -3.10 -1.67
C ASP A 18 -10.96 -3.43 -2.20
N ARG A 19 -11.09 -3.87 -3.47
CA ARG A 19 -12.38 -4.28 -4.05
C ARG A 19 -12.92 -5.58 -3.43
N PHE A 20 -12.08 -6.36 -2.77
CA PHE A 20 -12.50 -7.54 -2.01
C PHE A 20 -12.78 -7.23 -0.54
N GLY A 21 -12.71 -5.95 -0.13
CA GLY A 21 -12.93 -5.54 1.25
C GLY A 21 -11.70 -5.68 2.14
N ALA A 22 -10.50 -5.78 1.56
CA ALA A 22 -9.27 -5.72 2.34
C ALA A 22 -9.14 -4.34 2.99
N GLU A 23 -8.72 -4.31 4.25
CA GLU A 23 -8.60 -3.07 5.01
C GLU A 23 -7.38 -3.06 5.93
N VAL A 24 -6.83 -1.87 6.17
CA VAL A 24 -5.82 -1.66 7.20
C VAL A 24 -6.53 -1.53 8.55
N LEU A 25 -6.27 -2.48 9.46
CA LEU A 25 -6.81 -2.45 10.82
C LEU A 25 -6.00 -1.54 11.74
N PHE A 26 -4.69 -1.46 11.50
CA PHE A 26 -3.77 -0.68 12.32
C PHE A 26 -2.48 -0.42 11.55
N CYS A 27 -1.86 0.74 11.76
CA CYS A 27 -0.48 1.00 11.38
C CYS A 27 0.25 1.76 12.48
N THR A 28 1.56 1.56 12.55
CA THR A 28 2.43 2.24 13.54
C THR A 28 2.64 3.72 13.28
N ALA A 29 2.52 4.15 12.02
CA ALA A 29 2.66 5.53 11.60
C ALA A 29 1.93 5.72 10.27
N ASP A 30 1.34 6.91 10.07
CA ASP A 30 0.53 7.22 8.89
C ASP A 30 0.58 8.71 8.54
N PHE A 31 1.79 9.25 8.42
CA PHE A 31 2.00 10.70 8.37
C PHE A 31 2.02 11.26 6.95
N PHE A 32 2.95 10.82 6.09
CA PHE A 32 3.12 11.39 4.76
C PHE A 32 2.16 10.77 3.73
N ALA A 33 1.85 9.49 3.85
CA ALA A 33 0.85 8.85 3.00
C ALA A 33 0.20 7.67 3.71
N SER A 34 -1.12 7.50 3.50
CA SER A 34 -1.96 6.53 4.19
C SER A 34 -1.64 5.08 3.83
N ALA A 35 -1.46 4.22 4.83
CA ALA A 35 -1.25 2.78 4.69
C ALA A 35 -2.34 2.11 3.84
N SER A 36 -3.58 2.61 3.92
CA SER A 36 -4.71 2.08 3.14
C SER A 36 -4.48 2.14 1.62
N ARG A 37 -3.67 3.07 1.12
CA ARG A 37 -3.38 3.20 -0.33
C ARG A 37 -2.59 2.02 -0.88
N THR A 38 -1.86 1.29 -0.03
CA THR A 38 -1.12 0.08 -0.44
C THR A 38 -2.03 -1.04 -0.94
N LEU A 39 -3.29 -1.05 -0.48
CA LEU A 39 -4.31 -2.04 -0.85
C LEU A 39 -5.04 -1.69 -2.15
N SER A 40 -4.75 -0.53 -2.74
CA SER A 40 -5.43 -0.07 -3.95
C SER A 40 -5.21 -1.04 -5.11
N HIS A 41 -6.31 -1.36 -5.79
CA HIS A 41 -6.30 -2.11 -7.03
C HIS A 41 -5.78 -1.33 -8.25
N THR A 42 -5.54 -0.02 -8.12
CA THR A 42 -5.03 0.82 -9.22
C THR A 42 -3.52 0.94 -9.19
N GLU A 43 -2.90 1.17 -10.35
CA GLU A 43 -1.46 1.41 -10.41
C GLU A 43 -1.05 2.61 -9.54
N PRO A 44 0.11 2.55 -8.86
CA PRO A 44 0.64 3.68 -8.13
C PRO A 44 0.81 4.90 -9.04
N GLN A 45 0.26 6.04 -8.64
CA GLN A 45 0.29 7.28 -9.40
C GLN A 45 1.32 8.26 -8.88
N TRP A 46 2.13 8.81 -9.79
CA TRP A 46 2.86 10.05 -9.54
C TRP A 46 2.03 11.25 -10.01
N LYS A 47 1.80 12.22 -9.11
CA LYS A 47 1.07 13.45 -9.44
C LYS A 47 1.97 14.64 -9.24
N GLU A 48 2.54 15.17 -10.33
CA GLU A 48 3.42 16.34 -10.29
C GLU A 48 2.70 17.54 -9.64
N GLY A 49 3.41 18.28 -8.79
CA GLY A 49 2.87 19.48 -8.13
C GLY A 49 1.76 19.25 -7.09
N LEU A 50 1.31 18.01 -6.84
CA LEU A 50 0.31 17.74 -5.80
C LEU A 50 0.96 17.58 -4.42
N PHE A 51 0.42 18.31 -3.45
CA PHE A 51 0.82 18.31 -2.03
C PHE A 51 -0.45 18.25 -1.16
N ASP A 52 -0.33 17.64 0.01
CA ASP A 52 -1.32 17.70 1.08
C ASP A 52 -0.72 18.41 2.31
N ASP A 53 -1.47 18.44 3.42
CA ASP A 53 -1.06 19.14 4.64
C ASP A 53 0.24 18.59 5.25
N ASN A 54 0.62 17.35 4.92
CA ASN A 54 1.79 16.68 5.47
C ASN A 54 2.97 16.63 4.50
N GLY A 55 2.81 17.06 3.24
CA GLY A 55 3.91 17.17 2.29
C GLY A 55 3.52 16.80 0.86
N LYS A 56 4.46 16.21 0.13
CA LYS A 56 4.21 15.70 -1.21
C LYS A 56 3.15 14.61 -1.13
N TRP A 57 2.09 14.70 -1.94
CA TRP A 57 1.10 13.63 -1.99
C TRP A 57 1.72 12.39 -2.64
N MET A 58 1.59 11.24 -2.00
CA MET A 58 2.10 9.96 -2.49
C MET A 58 0.99 8.89 -2.55
N ASP A 59 1.07 8.06 -3.58
CA ASP A 59 0.16 6.93 -3.81
C ASP A 59 0.75 5.62 -3.27
N GLY A 60 0.81 5.53 -1.95
CA GLY A 60 1.40 4.43 -1.21
C GLY A 60 1.36 4.72 0.29
N TRP A 61 2.22 4.03 1.04
CA TRP A 61 2.42 4.27 2.48
C TRP A 61 3.78 4.88 2.72
N GLU A 62 3.82 6.02 3.41
CA GLU A 62 5.07 6.69 3.76
C GLU A 62 5.00 7.24 5.18
N THR A 63 5.99 6.85 6.00
CA THR A 63 6.09 7.19 7.41
C THR A 63 7.16 8.24 7.65
N ALA A 64 7.04 8.95 8.79
CA ALA A 64 8.08 9.87 9.21
C ALA A 64 9.37 9.13 9.56
N ARG A 65 10.52 9.77 9.28
CA ARG A 65 11.84 9.19 9.62
C ARG A 65 11.94 8.92 11.12
N ARG A 66 12.09 7.64 11.47
CA ARG A 66 12.33 7.22 12.86
C ARG A 66 13.69 7.67 13.36
N ARG A 67 13.74 8.08 14.63
CA ARG A 67 14.96 8.44 15.38
C ARG A 67 15.25 7.50 16.55
N THR A 68 14.48 6.42 16.64
CA THR A 68 14.58 5.37 17.67
C THR A 68 14.65 4.00 16.99
N PRO A 69 15.21 2.97 17.65
CA PRO A 69 15.24 1.61 17.12
C PRO A 69 13.84 1.05 16.79
N GLY A 70 13.78 0.14 15.81
CA GLY A 70 12.57 -0.59 15.40
C GLY A 70 12.11 -0.25 13.99
N ASN A 71 11.02 -0.90 13.56
CA ASN A 71 10.44 -0.79 12.23
C ASN A 71 9.00 -0.24 12.29
N ASP A 72 8.56 0.37 11.20
CA ASP A 72 7.14 0.60 10.98
C ASP A 72 6.49 -0.64 10.37
N TRP A 73 5.27 -0.94 10.81
CA TRP A 73 4.46 -2.04 10.34
C TRP A 73 2.97 -1.68 10.29
N VAL A 74 2.22 -2.51 9.57
CA VAL A 74 0.78 -2.42 9.34
C VAL A 74 0.13 -3.80 9.54
N ILE A 75 -1.09 -3.84 10.08
CA ILE A 75 -1.95 -5.02 10.14
C ILE A 75 -3.06 -4.84 9.11
N VAL A 76 -3.18 -5.83 8.22
CA VAL A 76 -4.18 -5.86 7.15
C VAL A 76 -5.15 -7.00 7.39
N ALA A 77 -6.44 -6.71 7.39
CA ALA A 77 -7.48 -7.71 7.22
C ALA A 77 -7.62 -7.99 5.72
N LEU A 78 -7.49 -9.26 5.35
CA LEU A 78 -7.72 -9.70 3.97
C LEU A 78 -9.22 -9.72 3.68
N GLY A 79 -9.60 -9.45 2.43
CA GLY A 79 -11.00 -9.36 2.04
C GLY A 79 -11.77 -10.68 2.16
N HIS A 80 -11.07 -11.82 2.00
CA HIS A 80 -11.68 -13.15 2.07
C HIS A 80 -10.72 -14.17 2.72
N PRO A 81 -11.25 -15.24 3.35
CA PRO A 81 -10.43 -16.36 3.82
C PRO A 81 -9.71 -17.06 2.66
N GLY A 82 -8.48 -17.50 2.89
CA GLY A 82 -7.71 -18.28 1.92
C GLY A 82 -6.28 -18.53 2.38
N ASP A 83 -5.57 -19.36 1.60
CA ASP A 83 -4.17 -19.68 1.84
C ASP A 83 -3.25 -18.73 1.07
N ILE A 84 -2.29 -18.12 1.78
CA ILE A 84 -1.33 -17.19 1.17
C ILE A 84 -0.26 -17.95 0.39
N GLN A 85 -0.29 -17.80 -0.93
CA GLN A 85 0.69 -18.39 -1.83
C GLN A 85 1.87 -17.46 -2.12
N ARG A 86 1.65 -16.15 -2.04
CA ARG A 86 2.64 -15.11 -2.34
C ARG A 86 2.24 -13.76 -1.74
N ILE A 87 3.24 -12.92 -1.50
CA ILE A 87 3.10 -11.51 -1.17
C ILE A 87 3.88 -10.70 -2.22
N GLU A 88 3.29 -9.61 -2.71
CA GLU A 88 3.94 -8.64 -3.59
C GLU A 88 4.14 -7.33 -2.82
N ILE A 89 5.33 -6.73 -2.94
CA ILE A 89 5.66 -5.44 -2.34
C ILE A 89 6.15 -4.54 -3.46
N ASP A 90 5.38 -3.50 -3.76
CA ASP A 90 5.71 -2.49 -4.75
C ASP A 90 6.24 -1.22 -4.07
N ASN A 91 7.44 -0.78 -4.48
CA ASN A 91 8.12 0.41 -3.98
C ASN A 91 8.20 1.51 -5.04
N ALA A 92 7.27 1.52 -6.01
CA ALA A 92 7.19 2.53 -7.05
C ALA A 92 7.14 3.96 -6.48
N HIS A 93 7.68 4.91 -7.25
CA HIS A 93 7.65 6.35 -6.97
C HIS A 93 8.28 6.80 -5.65
N ARG A 94 9.21 6.02 -5.08
CA ARG A 94 9.97 6.43 -3.90
C ARG A 94 10.98 7.53 -4.26
N GLU A 95 10.86 8.70 -3.63
CA GLU A 95 11.92 9.71 -3.66
C GLU A 95 13.02 9.36 -2.63
N SER A 96 14.29 9.57 -2.99
CA SER A 96 15.46 9.27 -2.15
C SER A 96 15.96 10.49 -1.37
#